data_AF-A0A3D6B2X8-F1
#
_entry.id   AF-A0A3D6B2X8-F1
#
_cell.length_a   1.000
_cell.length_b   1.000
_cell.length_c   1.000
_cell.angle_alpha   90.00
_cell.angle_beta   90.00
_cell.angle_gamma   90.00
#
_symmetry.space_group_name_H-M   'P 1'
#
loop_
_entity.id
_entity.type
_entity.pdbx_description
1 polymer ?
#
loop_
_entity_poly.entity_id
_entity_poly.type
_entity_poly.pdbx_seq_one_letter_code
_entity_poly.pdbx_strand_id
1 'polypeptide(L)'
;MSKLGDAAAKAVTITSVETLSDGYTIHFSDGTSATIKNGQDGTTPTVGVKEEDGVLYWTVNGEFLLDNGQKVPAKGETPQFKIEDEKWKVSFDGENWEEVPVSGTVAPVLVMEETETEYVFTLGQTVIRIAKDKAFSLKVSADEQSVIPGKTLVLNYTLVGADETTHILAESKEFDVTVDEAAKSVKAQIPSDFVEGYILIKAVRNSDGRYSAQYVSLARDVYGTHGGTIVINDEGYVNW
;
A
#
# COMPACT_ATOMS: atom_id res chain seq x y z
N MET A 1 9.30 -22.40 13.96
CA MET A 1 8.95 -21.33 13.01
C MET A 1 8.61 -20.08 13.80
N SER A 2 9.15 -18.93 13.40
CA SER A 2 8.95 -17.66 14.12
C SER A 2 7.54 -17.13 13.88
N LYS A 3 6.84 -16.71 14.94
CA LYS A 3 5.51 -16.06 14.86
C LYS A 3 5.51 -14.83 13.93
N LEU A 4 6.67 -14.25 13.64
CA LEU A 4 6.84 -13.15 12.69
C LEU A 4 6.68 -13.60 11.23
N GLY A 5 7.11 -14.81 10.89
CA GLY A 5 6.93 -15.38 9.54
C GLY A 5 5.47 -15.71 9.26
N ASP A 6 4.76 -16.24 10.26
CA ASP A 6 3.33 -16.55 10.14
C ASP A 6 2.45 -15.27 10.11
N ALA A 7 2.89 -14.19 10.76
CA ALA A 7 2.21 -12.90 10.71
C ALA A 7 2.41 -12.18 9.37
N ALA A 8 3.60 -12.25 8.79
CA ALA A 8 3.88 -11.70 7.46
C ALA A 8 3.12 -12.47 6.35
N ALA A 9 2.98 -13.79 6.47
CA ALA A 9 2.25 -14.62 5.50
C ALA A 9 0.73 -14.42 5.51
N LYS A 10 0.16 -13.75 6.52
CA LYS A 10 -1.27 -13.44 6.64
C LYS A 10 -1.60 -11.98 6.38
N ALA A 11 -0.62 -11.15 6.03
CA ALA A 11 -0.87 -9.75 5.71
C ALA A 11 -1.63 -9.66 4.39
N VAL A 12 -2.85 -9.12 4.44
CA VAL A 12 -3.64 -8.79 3.25
C VAL A 12 -3.26 -7.39 2.82
N THR A 13 -2.91 -7.22 1.54
CA THR A 13 -2.38 -5.98 0.97
C THR A 13 -3.27 -5.52 -0.18
N ILE A 14 -3.27 -4.23 -0.51
CA ILE A 14 -4.04 -3.73 -1.67
C ILE A 14 -3.23 -3.97 -2.95
N THR A 15 -3.85 -4.62 -3.94
CA THR A 15 -3.24 -4.88 -5.25
C THR A 15 -3.60 -3.82 -6.29
N SER A 16 -4.83 -3.32 -6.25
CA SER A 16 -5.31 -2.30 -7.19
C SER A 16 -6.56 -1.60 -6.66
N VAL A 17 -6.83 -0.41 -7.20
CA VAL A 17 -8.07 0.34 -6.95
C VAL A 17 -8.71 0.69 -8.29
N GLU A 18 -10.00 0.38 -8.43
CA GLU A 18 -10.83 0.75 -9.58
C GLU A 18 -11.69 1.97 -9.20
N THR A 19 -11.68 2.99 -10.05
CA THR A 19 -12.54 4.17 -9.90
C THR A 19 -13.93 3.89 -10.42
N LEU A 20 -14.96 4.19 -9.61
CA LEU A 20 -16.36 4.11 -9.98
C LEU A 20 -16.96 5.51 -10.12
N SER A 21 -18.18 5.61 -10.66
CA SER A 21 -18.92 6.87 -10.72
C SER A 21 -19.32 7.41 -9.34
N ASP A 22 -19.50 6.54 -8.35
CA ASP A 22 -19.98 6.85 -6.99
C ASP A 22 -19.03 6.36 -5.88
N GLY A 23 -17.75 6.10 -6.19
CA GLY A 23 -16.78 5.61 -5.21
C GLY A 23 -15.61 4.85 -5.83
N TYR A 24 -15.12 3.83 -5.13
CA TYR A 24 -14.00 2.99 -5.54
C TYR A 24 -14.21 1.52 -5.15
N THR A 25 -13.66 0.61 -5.96
CA THR A 25 -13.48 -0.80 -5.59
C THR A 25 -12.00 -1.05 -5.29
N ILE A 26 -11.71 -1.61 -4.12
CA ILE A 26 -10.37 -1.98 -3.67
C ILE A 26 -10.22 -3.49 -3.83
N HIS A 27 -9.15 -3.91 -4.50
CA HIS A 27 -8.78 -5.32 -4.66
C HIS A 27 -7.62 -5.66 -3.72
N PHE A 28 -7.73 -6.82 -3.05
CA PHE A 28 -6.76 -7.29 -2.08
C PHE A 28 -5.95 -8.47 -2.60
N SER A 29 -4.77 -8.68 -2.00
CA SER A 29 -3.83 -9.74 -2.37
C SER A 29 -4.32 -11.16 -2.07
N ASP A 30 -5.34 -11.29 -1.21
CA ASP A 30 -6.02 -12.56 -0.94
C ASP A 30 -7.16 -12.87 -1.93
N GLY A 31 -7.33 -12.02 -2.95
CA GLY A 31 -8.36 -12.14 -3.98
C GLY A 31 -9.73 -11.59 -3.57
N THR A 32 -9.88 -11.08 -2.35
CA THR A 32 -11.10 -10.40 -1.93
C THR A 32 -11.17 -8.97 -2.48
N SER A 33 -12.35 -8.36 -2.39
CA SER A 33 -12.53 -6.95 -2.75
C SER A 33 -13.51 -6.26 -1.80
N ALA A 34 -13.38 -4.94 -1.69
CA ALA A 34 -14.30 -4.09 -0.94
C ALA A 34 -14.68 -2.86 -1.77
N THR A 35 -15.96 -2.51 -1.78
CA THR A 35 -16.44 -1.29 -2.43
C THR A 35 -16.70 -0.23 -1.38
N ILE A 36 -16.14 0.96 -1.60
CA ILE A 36 -16.38 2.14 -0.78
C ILE A 36 -17.10 3.16 -1.64
N LYS A 37 -18.26 3.63 -1.17
CA LYS A 37 -19.08 4.63 -1.87
C LYS A 37 -18.90 6.01 -1.26
N ASN A 38 -19.22 7.03 -2.06
CA ASN A 38 -19.41 8.39 -1.56
C ASN A 38 -20.46 8.40 -0.44
N GLY A 39 -20.31 9.32 0.51
CA GLY A 39 -21.38 9.55 1.49
C GLY A 39 -22.60 10.16 0.81
N GLN A 40 -23.78 9.95 1.39
CA GLN A 40 -24.97 10.63 0.91
C GLN A 40 -24.98 12.09 1.36
N ASP A 41 -25.71 12.90 0.60
CA ASP A 41 -25.93 14.30 0.91
C ASP A 41 -26.53 14.46 2.31
N GLY A 42 -25.77 15.07 3.21
CA GLY A 42 -26.26 15.51 4.51
C GLY A 42 -26.77 16.94 4.40
N THR A 43 -28.05 17.16 4.65
CA THR A 43 -28.57 18.51 4.83
C THR A 43 -28.39 18.90 6.30
N THR A 44 -27.72 20.02 6.59
CA THR A 44 -27.60 20.54 7.96
C THR A 44 -28.00 22.01 7.98
N PRO A 45 -29.08 22.41 8.68
CA PRO A 45 -29.46 23.80 8.82
C PRO A 45 -28.45 24.55 9.68
N THR A 46 -28.17 25.79 9.31
CA THR A 46 -27.49 26.73 10.21
C THR A 46 -28.54 27.46 11.04
N VAL A 47 -28.60 27.18 12.34
CA VAL A 47 -29.48 27.92 13.27
C VAL A 47 -28.73 29.13 13.80
N GLY A 48 -29.35 30.30 13.73
CA GLY A 48 -28.78 31.55 14.21
C GLY A 48 -29.83 32.48 14.81
N VAL A 49 -29.42 33.70 15.15
CA VAL A 49 -30.31 34.78 15.59
C VAL A 49 -30.11 36.03 14.75
N LYS A 50 -31.20 36.75 14.46
CA LYS A 50 -31.19 38.04 13.78
C LYS A 50 -32.03 39.04 14.56
N GLU A 51 -31.52 40.26 14.72
CA GLU A 51 -32.26 41.34 15.37
C GLU A 51 -33.12 42.11 14.36
N GLU A 52 -34.35 42.43 14.75
CA GLU A 52 -35.23 43.37 14.06
C GLU A 52 -36.04 44.14 15.11
N ASP A 53 -36.07 45.48 15.00
CA ASP A 53 -36.79 46.37 15.92
C ASP A 53 -36.50 46.14 17.42
N GLY A 54 -35.25 45.79 17.76
CA GLY A 54 -34.82 45.54 19.15
C GLY A 54 -35.20 44.16 19.71
N VAL A 55 -35.76 43.28 18.87
CA VAL A 55 -36.13 41.91 19.21
C VAL A 55 -35.23 40.94 18.43
N LEU A 56 -34.64 39.97 19.14
CA LEU A 56 -33.92 38.87 18.50
C LEU A 56 -34.92 37.81 18.05
N TYR A 57 -34.75 37.30 16.84
CA TYR A 57 -35.55 36.22 16.26
C TYR A 57 -34.66 35.06 15.86
N TRP A 58 -35.19 33.83 15.97
CA TRP A 58 -34.51 32.65 15.44
C TRP A 58 -34.46 32.69 13.93
N THR A 59 -33.36 32.18 13.37
CA THR A 59 -33.16 32.05 11.93
C THR A 59 -32.71 30.64 11.58
N VAL A 60 -33.09 30.20 10.40
CA VAL A 60 -32.59 28.99 9.75
C VAL A 60 -31.98 29.41 8.42
N ASN A 61 -30.71 29.07 8.21
CA ASN A 61 -29.93 29.44 7.01
C ASN A 61 -29.93 30.96 6.75
N GLY A 62 -29.99 31.78 7.80
CA GLY A 62 -29.98 33.24 7.71
C GLY A 62 -31.34 33.90 7.47
N GLU A 63 -32.38 33.12 7.18
CA GLU A 63 -33.77 33.59 7.03
C GLU A 63 -34.54 33.47 8.34
N PHE A 64 -35.53 34.35 8.57
CA PHE A 64 -36.36 34.29 9.77
C PHE A 64 -37.12 32.97 9.86
N LEU A 65 -37.04 32.29 11.01
CA LEU A 65 -37.89 31.15 11.30
C LEU A 65 -39.32 31.63 11.55
N LEU A 66 -40.27 31.05 10.83
CA LEU A 66 -41.69 31.39 10.92
C LEU A 66 -42.47 30.23 11.54
N ASP A 67 -43.38 30.56 12.46
CA ASP A 67 -44.45 29.68 12.93
C ASP A 67 -45.77 30.30 12.48
N ASN A 68 -46.54 29.58 11.66
CA ASN A 68 -47.82 30.06 11.11
C ASN A 68 -47.73 31.47 10.48
N GLY A 69 -46.59 31.80 9.86
CA GLY A 69 -46.32 33.09 9.22
C GLY A 69 -45.85 34.21 10.15
N GLN A 70 -45.69 33.96 11.46
CA GLN A 70 -45.15 34.89 12.43
C GLN A 70 -43.69 34.57 12.78
N LYS A 71 -42.84 35.60 12.95
CA LYS A 71 -41.43 35.42 13.32
C LYS A 71 -41.31 34.88 14.74
N VAL A 72 -40.47 33.87 14.94
CA VAL A 72 -40.26 33.24 16.25
C VAL A 72 -39.22 34.03 17.05
N PRO A 73 -39.60 34.73 18.15
CA PRO A 73 -38.65 35.50 18.94
C PRO A 73 -37.68 34.57 19.68
N ALA A 74 -36.40 34.94 19.71
CA ALA A 74 -35.36 34.33 20.52
C ALA A 74 -35.44 34.78 22.01
N LYS A 75 -36.67 34.90 22.51
CA LYS A 75 -37.04 35.24 23.89
C LYS A 75 -38.37 34.52 24.18
N GLY A 76 -38.35 33.50 25.05
CA GLY A 76 -39.47 32.57 25.22
C GLY A 76 -39.00 31.12 25.08
N GLU A 77 -39.93 30.17 25.05
CA GLU A 77 -39.62 28.73 24.98
C GLU A 77 -38.64 28.41 23.85
N THR A 78 -37.62 27.62 24.18
CA THR A 78 -36.54 27.25 23.25
C THR A 78 -37.08 26.26 22.21
N PRO A 79 -37.05 26.60 20.90
CA PRO A 79 -37.45 25.65 19.87
C PRO A 79 -36.61 24.38 19.93
N GLN A 80 -37.25 23.24 19.75
CA GLN A 80 -36.61 21.93 19.71
C GLN A 80 -36.44 21.49 18.27
N PHE A 81 -35.32 20.83 17.96
CA PHE A 81 -35.01 20.33 16.62
C PHE A 81 -34.78 18.83 16.66
N LYS A 82 -35.23 18.12 15.63
CA LYS A 82 -34.92 16.70 15.40
C LYS A 82 -34.78 16.40 13.90
N ILE A 83 -34.16 15.26 13.61
CA ILE A 83 -34.19 14.66 12.26
C ILE A 83 -35.12 13.47 12.32
N GLU A 84 -36.14 13.47 11.46
CA GLU A 84 -37.11 12.38 11.32
C GLU A 84 -37.44 12.23 9.83
N ASP A 85 -37.41 11.00 9.31
CA ASP A 85 -37.59 10.70 7.88
C ASP A 85 -36.66 11.49 6.95
N GLU A 86 -35.37 11.61 7.32
CA GLU A 86 -34.34 12.38 6.59
C GLU A 86 -34.63 13.90 6.48
N LYS A 87 -35.62 14.41 7.21
CA LYS A 87 -35.98 15.82 7.23
C LYS A 87 -35.73 16.46 8.59
N TRP A 88 -35.26 17.69 8.57
CA TRP A 88 -35.18 18.51 9.78
C TRP A 88 -36.58 18.97 10.16
N LYS A 89 -36.97 18.73 11.41
CA LYS A 89 -38.23 19.21 11.98
C LYS A 89 -37.94 20.10 13.19
N VAL A 90 -38.77 21.13 13.36
CA VAL A 90 -38.78 22.03 14.52
C VAL A 90 -40.08 21.90 15.29
N SER A 91 -40.01 22.00 16.61
CA SER A 91 -41.18 22.10 17.49
C SER A 91 -41.02 23.29 18.43
N PHE A 92 -42.11 24.01 18.65
CA PHE A 92 -42.16 25.16 19.54
C PHE A 92 -42.84 24.84 20.89
N ASP A 93 -43.48 23.67 20.99
CA ASP A 93 -44.23 23.21 22.17
C ASP A 93 -43.79 21.80 22.66
N GLY A 94 -42.88 21.14 21.93
CA GLY A 94 -42.43 19.77 22.18
C GLY A 94 -43.38 18.67 21.67
N GLU A 95 -44.57 19.01 21.18
CA GLU A 95 -45.60 18.07 20.75
C GLU A 95 -45.85 18.11 19.24
N ASN A 96 -45.96 19.30 18.66
CA ASN A 96 -46.20 19.53 17.24
C ASN A 96 -44.89 19.84 16.51
N TRP A 97 -44.68 19.21 15.34
CA TRP A 97 -43.42 19.26 14.60
C TRP A 97 -43.66 19.67 13.15
N GLU A 98 -42.96 20.72 12.69
CA GLU A 98 -43.03 21.24 11.32
C GLU A 98 -41.70 21.04 10.58
N GLU A 99 -41.76 20.80 9.26
CA GLU A 99 -40.58 20.63 8.42
C GLU A 99 -39.84 21.96 8.20
N VAL A 100 -38.52 21.94 8.38
CA VAL A 100 -37.65 23.09 8.17
C VAL A 100 -37.00 22.98 6.78
N PRO A 101 -37.18 23.97 5.88
CA PRO A 101 -36.50 23.97 4.59
C PRO A 101 -35.01 24.18 4.78
N VAL A 102 -34.23 23.19 4.34
CA VAL A 102 -32.77 23.21 4.37
C VAL A 102 -32.24 23.50 2.97
N SER A 103 -31.34 24.48 2.86
CA SER A 103 -30.64 24.81 1.62
C SER A 103 -29.14 24.65 1.84
N GLY A 104 -28.51 23.81 1.04
CA GLY A 104 -27.08 23.53 1.13
C GLY A 104 -26.81 22.04 1.09
N THR A 105 -26.26 21.58 -0.02
CA THR A 105 -25.73 20.23 -0.17
C THR A 105 -24.23 20.35 -0.25
N VAL A 106 -23.54 19.97 0.82
CA VAL A 106 -22.11 19.66 0.72
C VAL A 106 -22.03 18.16 0.59
N ALA A 107 -21.98 17.68 -0.64
CA ALA A 107 -21.79 16.26 -0.91
C ALA A 107 -20.45 15.83 -0.30
N PRO A 108 -20.43 14.86 0.64
CA PRO A 108 -19.18 14.33 1.16
C PRO A 108 -18.52 13.47 0.08
N VAL A 109 -17.64 14.10 -0.71
CA VAL A 109 -16.88 13.43 -1.78
C VAL A 109 -15.69 12.70 -1.17
N LEU A 110 -15.61 11.40 -1.43
CA LEU A 110 -14.43 10.61 -1.10
C LEU A 110 -13.35 10.86 -2.17
N VAL A 111 -12.24 11.46 -1.77
CA VAL A 111 -11.09 11.71 -2.65
C VAL A 111 -9.99 10.71 -2.30
N MET A 112 -9.43 10.07 -3.32
CA MET A 112 -8.28 9.17 -3.17
C MET A 112 -7.06 9.77 -3.86
N GLU A 113 -5.94 9.80 -3.14
CA GLU A 113 -4.61 10.11 -3.67
C GLU A 113 -3.72 8.88 -3.52
N GLU A 114 -2.99 8.54 -4.57
CA GLU A 114 -2.01 7.47 -4.57
C GLU A 114 -0.59 8.06 -4.51
N THR A 115 0.17 7.70 -3.48
CA THR A 115 1.59 8.05 -3.35
C THR A 115 2.46 6.84 -3.66
N GLU A 116 3.78 6.98 -3.59
CA GLU A 116 4.70 5.85 -3.79
C GLU A 116 4.55 4.76 -2.70
N THR A 117 4.14 5.15 -1.49
CA THR A 117 4.14 4.26 -0.31
C THR A 117 2.75 3.99 0.24
N GLU A 118 1.72 4.78 -0.12
CA GLU A 118 0.40 4.73 0.50
C GLU A 118 -0.72 5.01 -0.50
N TYR A 119 -1.92 4.53 -0.16
CA TYR A 119 -3.18 5.09 -0.63
C TYR A 119 -3.77 5.98 0.47
N VAL A 120 -4.13 7.22 0.13
CA VAL A 120 -4.68 8.21 1.05
C VAL A 120 -6.13 8.49 0.67
N PHE A 121 -7.06 8.14 1.55
CA PHE A 121 -8.48 8.40 1.38
C PHE A 121 -8.91 9.57 2.27
N THR A 122 -9.54 10.58 1.69
CA THR A 122 -10.02 11.78 2.39
C THR A 122 -11.54 11.91 2.25
N LEU A 123 -12.23 12.03 3.38
CA LEU A 123 -13.66 12.33 3.46
C LEU A 123 -13.88 13.47 4.47
N GLY A 124 -14.09 14.68 3.99
CA GLY A 124 -14.16 15.88 4.84
C GLY A 124 -12.87 16.09 5.64
N GLN A 125 -12.93 15.97 6.97
CA GLN A 125 -11.76 16.08 7.86
C GLN A 125 -11.12 14.72 8.21
N THR A 126 -11.77 13.60 7.84
CA THR A 126 -11.26 12.26 8.11
C THR A 126 -10.27 11.86 7.03
N VAL A 127 -9.09 11.41 7.46
CA VAL A 127 -8.03 10.89 6.59
C VAL A 127 -7.70 9.47 7.00
N ILE A 128 -7.78 8.53 6.06
CA ILE A 128 -7.37 7.14 6.23
C ILE A 128 -6.17 6.89 5.32
N ARG A 129 -5.09 6.34 5.88
CA ARG A 129 -3.87 5.97 5.13
C ARG A 129 -3.69 4.47 5.15
N ILE A 130 -3.49 3.89 3.98
CA ILE A 130 -3.20 2.46 3.82
C ILE A 130 -1.85 2.32 3.15
N ALA A 131 -0.87 1.78 3.87
CA ALA A 131 0.45 1.53 3.32
C ALA A 131 0.41 0.45 2.24
N LYS A 132 1.11 0.71 1.12
CA LYS A 132 1.40 -0.29 0.12
C LYS A 132 2.47 -1.22 0.69
N ASP A 133 2.23 -2.53 0.67
CA ASP A 133 3.28 -3.48 1.04
C ASP A 133 4.32 -3.49 -0.08
N LYS A 134 5.46 -2.85 0.18
CA LYS A 134 6.60 -2.91 -0.72
C LYS A 134 7.34 -4.22 -0.47
N ALA A 135 6.86 -5.31 -1.07
CA ALA A 135 7.64 -6.55 -1.18
C ALA A 135 9.04 -6.20 -1.71
N PHE A 136 10.07 -6.51 -0.91
CA PHE A 136 11.47 -6.23 -1.27
C PHE A 136 12.22 -7.56 -1.28
N SER A 137 12.68 -7.97 -2.46
CA SER A 137 13.37 -9.25 -2.62
C SER A 137 14.47 -9.18 -3.66
N LEU A 138 15.58 -9.87 -3.38
CA LEU A 138 16.63 -10.18 -4.33
C LEU A 138 16.53 -11.66 -4.72
N LYS A 139 16.55 -11.93 -6.03
CA LYS A 139 16.57 -13.30 -6.55
C LYS A 139 17.68 -13.50 -7.58
N VAL A 140 18.62 -14.41 -7.30
CA VAL A 140 19.59 -14.90 -8.30
C VAL A 140 18.83 -15.69 -9.37
N SER A 141 19.20 -15.46 -10.64
CA SER A 141 18.38 -15.84 -11.79
C SER A 141 18.49 -17.33 -12.16
N ALA A 142 19.52 -18.01 -11.68
CA ALA A 142 19.73 -19.43 -11.93
C ALA A 142 19.70 -20.20 -10.59
N ASP A 143 18.91 -21.27 -10.55
CA ASP A 143 18.89 -22.19 -9.42
C ASP A 143 20.14 -23.11 -9.44
N GLU A 144 20.65 -23.41 -10.63
CA GLU A 144 21.89 -24.18 -10.86
C GLU A 144 22.65 -23.62 -12.08
N GLN A 145 23.98 -23.57 -12.01
CA GLN A 145 24.83 -23.10 -13.10
C GLN A 145 26.14 -23.90 -13.09
N SER A 146 26.54 -24.43 -14.25
CA SER A 146 27.85 -25.07 -14.40
C SER A 146 28.97 -24.05 -14.27
N VAL A 147 29.97 -24.37 -13.45
CA VAL A 147 31.11 -23.50 -13.17
C VAL A 147 32.38 -24.18 -13.69
N ILE A 148 33.24 -23.41 -14.36
CA ILE A 148 34.51 -23.91 -14.91
C ILE A 148 35.65 -23.31 -14.07
N PRO A 149 36.54 -24.14 -13.47
CA PRO A 149 37.73 -23.64 -12.78
C PRO A 149 38.58 -22.71 -13.65
N GLY A 150 39.11 -21.66 -13.05
CA GLY A 150 39.90 -20.64 -13.75
C GLY A 150 39.09 -19.67 -14.63
N LYS A 151 37.75 -19.76 -14.65
CA LYS A 151 36.86 -18.85 -15.38
C LYS A 151 36.07 -17.95 -14.43
N THR A 152 35.54 -16.86 -14.98
CA THR A 152 34.63 -15.98 -14.25
C THR A 152 33.23 -16.57 -14.25
N LEU A 153 32.66 -16.76 -13.06
CA LEU A 153 31.24 -17.03 -12.86
C LEU A 153 30.48 -15.70 -12.86
N VAL A 154 29.35 -15.64 -13.58
CA VAL A 154 28.46 -14.48 -13.61
C VAL A 154 27.10 -14.88 -13.06
N LEU A 155 26.73 -14.31 -11.92
CA LEU A 155 25.44 -14.50 -11.25
C LEU A 155 24.55 -13.29 -11.52
N ASN A 156 23.58 -13.44 -12.42
CA ASN A 156 22.59 -12.39 -12.68
C ASN A 156 21.52 -12.41 -11.59
N TYR A 157 21.01 -11.25 -11.17
CA TYR A 157 19.94 -11.16 -10.19
C TYR A 157 18.79 -10.23 -10.63
N THR A 158 17.64 -10.45 -10.02
CA THR A 158 16.45 -9.61 -10.15
C THR A 158 16.09 -9.01 -8.80
N LEU A 159 15.48 -7.84 -8.83
CA LEU A 159 15.01 -7.11 -7.67
C LEU A 159 13.52 -6.84 -7.81
N VAL A 160 12.77 -7.05 -6.74
CA VAL A 160 11.39 -6.62 -6.60
C VAL A 160 11.37 -5.49 -5.57
N GLY A 161 10.68 -4.40 -5.89
CA GLY A 161 10.55 -3.24 -5.00
C GLY A 161 11.84 -2.42 -4.83
N ALA A 162 12.84 -2.53 -5.70
CA ALA A 162 13.99 -1.62 -5.62
C ALA A 162 13.60 -0.17 -5.94
N ASP A 163 14.31 0.76 -5.32
CA ASP A 163 14.25 2.20 -5.59
C ASP A 163 15.68 2.75 -5.79
N GLU A 164 15.81 4.07 -5.99
CA GLU A 164 17.10 4.75 -6.20
C GLU A 164 18.07 4.63 -5.01
N THR A 165 17.57 4.26 -3.83
CA THR A 165 18.37 4.09 -2.60
C THR A 165 18.83 2.65 -2.39
N THR A 166 18.49 1.76 -3.31
CA THR A 166 18.80 0.32 -3.23
C THR A 166 20.22 0.04 -3.69
N HIS A 167 21.01 -0.60 -2.83
CA HIS A 167 22.38 -1.01 -3.13
C HIS A 167 22.60 -2.50 -2.89
N ILE A 168 23.59 -3.03 -3.60
CA ILE A 168 23.95 -4.45 -3.64
C ILE A 168 25.34 -4.64 -3.08
N LEU A 169 25.44 -5.58 -2.15
CA LEU A 169 26.67 -5.99 -1.49
C LEU A 169 26.89 -7.47 -1.79
N ALA A 170 28.15 -7.84 -2.03
CA ALA A 170 28.54 -9.24 -2.14
C ALA A 170 29.73 -9.52 -1.23
N GLU A 171 29.65 -10.60 -0.47
CA GLU A 171 30.76 -11.16 0.30
C GLU A 171 30.97 -12.62 -0.10
N SER A 172 32.19 -13.12 0.07
CA SER A 172 32.53 -14.48 -0.29
C SER A 172 33.61 -15.03 0.65
N LYS A 173 33.70 -16.36 0.75
CA LYS A 173 34.72 -17.04 1.56
C LYS A 173 35.99 -17.40 0.79
N GLU A 174 35.91 -17.59 -0.52
CA GLU A 174 37.03 -18.14 -1.32
C GLU A 174 37.18 -17.50 -2.72
N PHE A 175 36.34 -16.52 -3.05
CA PHE A 175 36.22 -15.98 -4.40
C PHE A 175 36.39 -14.46 -4.41
N ASP A 176 37.19 -13.94 -5.35
CA ASP A 176 37.19 -12.51 -5.61
C ASP A 176 35.88 -12.12 -6.30
N VAL A 177 35.05 -11.35 -5.61
CA VAL A 177 33.71 -10.95 -6.08
C VAL A 177 33.68 -9.48 -6.46
N THR A 178 32.97 -9.16 -7.53
CA THR A 178 32.70 -7.79 -7.97
C THR A 178 31.23 -7.63 -8.30
N VAL A 179 30.60 -6.60 -7.74
CA VAL A 179 29.20 -6.25 -8.00
C VAL A 179 29.13 -5.28 -9.17
N ASP A 180 28.21 -5.54 -10.10
CA ASP A 180 27.86 -4.65 -11.20
C ASP A 180 26.34 -4.38 -11.13
N GLU A 181 25.98 -3.28 -10.45
CA GLU A 181 24.59 -2.89 -10.22
C GLU A 181 23.87 -2.52 -11.53
N ALA A 182 24.58 -1.88 -12.46
CA ALA A 182 24.02 -1.48 -13.76
C ALA A 182 23.67 -2.70 -14.61
N ALA A 183 24.54 -3.71 -14.64
CA ALA A 183 24.29 -4.97 -15.33
C ALA A 183 23.44 -5.96 -14.52
N LYS A 184 23.10 -5.64 -13.27
CA LYS A 184 22.40 -6.53 -12.32
C LYS A 184 23.08 -7.89 -12.18
N SER A 185 24.40 -7.87 -12.00
CA SER A 185 25.19 -9.10 -11.89
C SER A 185 26.24 -9.03 -10.78
N VAL A 186 26.59 -10.19 -10.24
CA VAL A 186 27.77 -10.39 -9.39
C VAL A 186 28.71 -11.33 -10.12
N LYS A 187 29.95 -10.89 -10.31
CA LYS A 187 31.01 -11.66 -10.97
C LYS A 187 31.93 -12.24 -9.90
N ALA A 188 32.25 -13.51 -10.01
CA ALA A 188 33.17 -14.20 -9.12
C ALA A 188 34.28 -14.88 -9.92
N GLN A 189 35.53 -14.61 -9.56
CA GLN A 189 36.66 -15.29 -10.19
C GLN A 189 36.85 -16.66 -9.53
N ILE A 190 36.70 -17.72 -10.32
CA ILE A 190 36.86 -19.09 -9.82
C ILE A 190 38.34 -19.47 -9.93
N PRO A 191 38.98 -19.90 -8.83
CA PRO A 191 40.36 -20.37 -8.86
C PRO A 191 40.54 -21.53 -9.84
N SER A 192 41.76 -21.68 -10.38
CA SER A 192 42.10 -22.80 -11.27
C SER A 192 42.04 -24.15 -10.55
N ASP A 193 42.45 -24.16 -9.28
CA ASP A 193 42.26 -25.30 -8.38
C ASP A 193 40.93 -25.12 -7.65
N PHE A 194 39.97 -26.01 -7.92
CA PHE A 194 38.64 -25.87 -7.34
C PHE A 194 38.67 -25.91 -5.81
N VAL A 195 37.97 -24.95 -5.19
CA VAL A 195 37.75 -24.85 -3.75
C VAL A 195 36.25 -24.74 -3.46
N GLU A 196 35.80 -25.38 -2.39
CA GLU A 196 34.42 -25.22 -1.91
C GLU A 196 34.29 -23.88 -1.19
N GLY A 197 33.22 -23.15 -1.49
CA GLY A 197 33.01 -21.84 -0.91
C GLY A 197 31.58 -21.34 -1.12
N TYR A 198 31.36 -20.08 -0.75
CA TYR A 198 30.08 -19.43 -0.98
C TYR A 198 30.24 -17.98 -1.40
N ILE A 199 29.15 -17.45 -1.97
CA ILE A 199 28.94 -16.04 -2.24
C ILE A 199 27.60 -15.66 -1.60
N LEU A 200 27.59 -14.68 -0.72
CA LEU A 200 26.37 -14.07 -0.17
C LEU A 200 26.13 -12.75 -0.90
N ILE A 201 24.99 -12.64 -1.58
CA ILE A 201 24.56 -11.42 -2.26
C ILE A 201 23.43 -10.80 -1.45
N LYS A 202 23.57 -9.54 -1.04
CA LYS A 202 22.61 -8.80 -0.22
C LYS A 202 22.17 -7.53 -0.93
N ALA A 203 20.86 -7.33 -1.04
CA ALA A 203 20.26 -6.04 -1.38
C ALA A 203 19.80 -5.31 -0.13
N VAL A 204 20.04 -4.01 -0.08
CA VAL A 204 19.60 -3.11 1.01
C VAL A 204 18.93 -1.90 0.38
N ARG A 205 17.68 -1.65 0.75
CA ARG A 205 16.93 -0.45 0.37
C ARG A 205 16.97 0.54 1.51
N ASN A 206 17.74 1.62 1.35
CA ASN A 206 18.02 2.54 2.46
C ASN A 206 16.85 3.46 2.82
N SER A 207 15.89 3.65 1.91
CA SER A 207 14.69 4.47 2.14
C SER A 207 13.83 3.97 3.30
N ASP A 208 13.79 2.64 3.53
CA ASP A 208 12.99 2.03 4.60
C ASP A 208 13.72 0.93 5.40
N GLY A 209 15.01 0.73 5.14
CA GLY A 209 15.86 -0.22 5.84
C GLY A 209 15.57 -1.69 5.54
N ARG A 210 14.74 -2.00 4.54
CA ARG A 210 14.51 -3.40 4.13
C ARG A 210 15.75 -3.99 3.48
N TYR A 211 15.96 -5.29 3.70
CA TYR A 211 17.04 -6.04 3.07
C TYR A 211 16.55 -7.41 2.60
N SER A 212 17.22 -7.96 1.59
CA SER A 212 17.02 -9.32 1.10
C SER A 212 18.37 -9.91 0.71
N ALA A 213 18.59 -11.20 0.92
CA ALA A 213 19.88 -11.82 0.62
C ALA A 213 19.71 -13.22 0.02
N GLN A 214 20.66 -13.61 -0.81
CA GLN A 214 20.79 -14.96 -1.35
C GLN A 214 22.19 -15.52 -1.09
N TYR A 215 22.20 -16.78 -0.67
CA TYR A 215 23.41 -17.55 -0.41
C TYR A 215 23.62 -18.54 -1.56
N VAL A 216 24.73 -18.42 -2.25
CA VAL A 216 25.12 -19.28 -3.37
C VAL A 216 26.32 -20.11 -2.95
N SER A 217 26.12 -21.43 -2.80
CA SER A 217 27.19 -22.38 -2.51
C SER A 217 27.81 -22.91 -3.79
N LEU A 218 29.13 -23.00 -3.83
CA LEU A 218 29.86 -23.69 -4.89
C LEU A 218 30.42 -24.98 -4.30
N ALA A 219 29.95 -26.12 -4.83
CA ALA A 219 30.37 -27.46 -4.42
C ALA A 219 30.83 -28.26 -5.64
N ARG A 220 31.69 -29.25 -5.42
CA ARG A 220 32.10 -30.20 -6.45
C ARG A 220 31.10 -31.35 -6.48
N ASP A 221 30.45 -31.57 -7.61
CA ASP A 221 29.66 -32.79 -7.78
C ASP A 221 30.59 -34.01 -7.88
N VAL A 222 30.55 -34.87 -6.87
CA VAL A 222 31.16 -36.20 -6.91
C VAL A 222 30.11 -37.18 -7.41
N TYR A 223 30.15 -37.56 -8.69
CA TYR A 223 29.27 -38.61 -9.21
C TYR A 223 29.70 -39.99 -8.68
N GLY A 224 29.02 -40.45 -7.63
CA GLY A 224 28.72 -41.86 -7.41
C GLY A 224 27.31 -42.13 -7.93
N THR A 225 27.14 -43.17 -8.76
CA THR A 225 25.86 -43.70 -9.27
C THR A 225 24.74 -43.53 -8.23
N HIS A 226 23.62 -42.85 -8.52
CA HIS A 226 22.50 -43.37 -9.31
C HIS A 226 21.70 -42.23 -9.99
N GLY A 227 21.44 -42.39 -11.28
CA GLY A 227 20.26 -41.84 -11.97
C GLY A 227 20.41 -40.45 -12.61
N GLY A 228 21.05 -40.39 -13.79
CA GLY A 228 20.93 -39.25 -14.72
C GLY A 228 22.24 -38.53 -15.05
N THR A 229 23.22 -39.27 -15.59
CA THR A 229 24.56 -38.77 -15.94
C THR A 229 24.57 -37.71 -17.05
N ILE A 230 25.35 -36.63 -16.85
CA ILE A 230 25.95 -35.86 -17.95
C ILE A 230 27.47 -35.78 -17.71
N VAL A 231 28.22 -36.09 -18.78
CA VAL A 231 29.67 -36.25 -18.86
C VAL A 231 30.32 -34.94 -19.30
N ILE A 232 31.47 -34.58 -18.71
CA ILE A 232 32.43 -33.66 -19.31
C ILE A 232 33.67 -34.48 -19.65
N ASN A 233 33.98 -34.61 -20.94
CA ASN A 233 35.22 -35.22 -21.41
C ASN A 233 36.35 -34.21 -21.18
N ASP A 234 37.31 -34.60 -20.35
CA ASP A 234 38.66 -34.09 -20.45
C ASP A 234 39.36 -34.78 -21.64
N GLU A 235 40.28 -34.04 -22.26
CA GLU A 235 41.19 -34.45 -23.33
C GLU A 235 40.73 -34.20 -24.78
N GLY A 236 41.44 -33.24 -25.40
CA GLY A 236 41.52 -33.14 -26.84
C GLY A 236 42.10 -34.41 -27.44
N TYR A 237 41.43 -34.94 -28.44
CA TYR A 237 41.91 -36.05 -29.25
C TYR A 237 43.19 -35.62 -29.99
N VAL A 238 44.33 -36.18 -29.59
CA VAL A 238 45.53 -36.28 -30.42
C VAL A 238 45.62 -37.74 -30.90
N ASN A 239 45.52 -37.91 -32.22
CA ASN A 239 45.81 -39.11 -33.03
C ASN A 239 44.88 -40.34 -32.90
N TRP A 240 44.06 -40.54 -33.94
CA TRP A 240 44.24 -41.64 -34.90
C TRP A 240 44.06 -41.10 -36.32
#